data_AF-A0A084TFL7-F1
#
_entry.id   AF-A0A084TFL7-F1
#
_cell.length_a   1.000
_cell.length_b   1.000
_cell.length_c   1.000
_cell.angle_alpha   90.00
_cell.angle_beta   90.00
_cell.angle_gamma   90.00
#
_symmetry.space_group_name_H-M   'P 1'
#
loop_
_entity.id
_entity.type
_entity.pdbx_description
1 polymer ?
#
loop_
_entity_poly.entity_id
_entity_poly.type
_entity_poly.pdbx_seq_one_letter_code
_entity_poly.pdbx_strand_id
1 'polypeptide(L)' 'MIQFTTFDDLKSFNRNLATNSQAKLKAAYSKVNKDTFLSHSSKDAEYLPGVIKLLENHGASVYCDLADKPATES' A
#
# COMPACT_ATOMS: atom_id res chain seq x y z
N MET A 1 -3.15 -23.00 9.13
CA MET A 1 -3.74 -22.92 7.78
C MET A 1 -3.19 -21.67 7.14
N ILE A 2 -2.59 -21.77 5.95
CA ILE A 2 -2.01 -20.61 5.25
C ILE A 2 -3.15 -19.88 4.54
N GLN A 3 -3.27 -18.57 4.74
CA GLN A 3 -4.23 -17.73 4.02
C GLN A 3 -3.49 -16.97 2.92
N PHE A 4 -4.10 -16.89 1.75
CA PHE A 4 -3.60 -16.11 0.61
C PHE A 4 -4.69 -15.13 0.18
N THR A 5 -4.24 -14.01 -0.39
CA THR A 5 -5.10 -12.98 -0.95
C THR A 5 -4.82 -12.88 -2.45
N THR A 6 -5.88 -12.76 -3.26
CA THR A 6 -5.78 -12.63 -4.72
C THR A 6 -5.94 -11.18 -5.18
N PHE A 7 -5.60 -10.90 -6.44
CA PHE A 7 -5.83 -9.58 -7.03
C PHE A 7 -7.32 -9.21 -7.07
N ASP A 8 -8.22 -10.18 -7.28
CA ASP A 8 -9.66 -9.93 -7.28
C ASP A 8 -10.17 -9.60 -5.88
N ASP A 9 -9.61 -10.23 -4.83
CA ASP A 9 -9.89 -9.86 -3.44
C ASP A 9 -9.49 -8.42 -3.18
N LEU A 10 -8.29 -8.01 -3.62
CA LEU A 10 -7.80 -6.64 -3.48
C LEU A 10 -8.68 -5.63 -4.22
N LYS A 11 -9.12 -5.93 -5.45
CA LYS A 11 -10.06 -5.08 -6.20
C LYS A 11 -11.40 -4.95 -5.48
N SER A 12 -11.91 -6.05 -4.95
CA SER A 12 -13.13 -6.05 -4.16
C SER A 12 -12.98 -5.23 -2.88
N PHE A 13 -11.85 -5.37 -2.19
CA PHE A 13 -11.51 -4.60 -0.99
C PHE A 13 -11.43 -3.10 -1.29
N ASN A 14 -10.81 -2.73 -2.42
CA ASN A 14 -10.68 -1.35 -2.86
C ASN A 14 -12.01 -0.70 -3.22
N ARG A 15 -12.95 -1.45 -3.80
CA ARG A 15 -14.33 -0.95 -4.03
C ARG A 15 -15.07 -0.63 -2.74
N ASN A 16 -14.77 -1.35 -1.66
CA ASN A 16 -15.38 -1.16 -0.34
C ASN A 16 -14.61 -0.14 0.54
N LEU A 17 -13.39 0.24 0.14
CA LEU A 17 -12.62 1.30 0.78
C LEU A 17 -13.20 2.66 0.38
N ALA A 18 -14.16 3.15 1.16
CA ALA A 18 -14.72 4.49 1.04
C ALA A 18 -13.64 5.59 1.13
N THR A 19 -13.90 6.72 0.45
CA THR A 19 -13.24 8.06 0.29
C THR A 19 -11.89 8.38 0.97
N ASN A 20 -11.56 7.76 2.11
CA ASN A 20 -10.32 7.94 2.88
C ASN A 20 -9.08 7.19 2.34
N SER A 21 -9.21 6.44 1.25
CA SER A 21 -8.12 5.67 0.63
C SER A 21 -6.90 6.55 0.27
N GLN A 22 -7.14 7.80 -0.17
CA GLN A 22 -6.08 8.76 -0.45
C GLN A 22 -5.31 9.22 0.80
N ALA A 23 -5.98 9.37 1.95
CA ALA A 23 -5.33 9.77 3.19
C ALA A 23 -4.39 8.67 3.71
N LYS A 24 -4.81 7.40 3.56
CA LYS A 24 -3.97 6.25 3.92
C LYS A 24 -2.76 6.09 3.03
N LEU A 25 -2.94 6.26 1.71
CA LEU A 25 -1.81 6.29 0.79
C LEU A 25 -0.80 7.38 1.18
N LYS A 26 -1.27 8.60 1.47
CA LYS A 26 -0.40 9.69 1.94
C LYS A 26 0.34 9.35 3.24
N ALA A 27 -0.33 8.74 4.20
CA ALA A 27 0.29 8.33 5.46
C ALA A 27 1.32 7.20 5.27
N ALA A 28 1.08 6.29 4.33
CA ALA A 28 2.00 5.20 4.01
C ALA A 28 3.30 5.70 3.36
N TYR A 29 3.30 6.85 2.68
CA TYR A 29 4.53 7.46 2.15
C TYR A 29 5.40 8.14 3.24
N SER A 30 4.93 8.23 4.49
CA SER A 30 5.77 8.71 5.59
C SER A 30 6.67 7.59 6.10
N LYS A 31 7.99 7.86 6.17
CA LYS A 31 9.01 6.93 6.69
C LYS A 31 9.01 6.78 8.21
N VAL A 32 8.30 7.64 8.94
CA VAL A 32 8.40 7.73 10.40
C VAL A 32 7.57 6.63 11.08
N ASN A 33 8.18 5.92 12.05
CA ASN A 33 7.55 4.88 12.87
C ASN A 33 6.90 3.72 12.07
N LYS A 34 7.59 3.25 11.02
CA LYS A 34 7.16 2.14 10.16
C LYS A 34 8.04 0.91 10.40
N ASP A 35 7.43 -0.27 10.41
CA ASP A 35 8.10 -1.56 10.64
C ASP A 35 8.13 -2.45 9.39
N THR A 36 7.33 -2.11 8.38
CA THR A 36 7.15 -2.92 7.17
C THR A 36 7.40 -2.06 5.93
N PHE A 37 8.34 -2.48 5.10
CA PHE A 37 8.62 -1.83 3.81
C PHE A 37 7.83 -2.51 2.69
N LEU A 38 7.04 -1.73 1.96
CA LEU A 38 6.27 -2.16 0.80
C LEU A 38 6.85 -1.52 -0.47
N SER A 39 7.66 -2.27 -1.20
CA SER A 39 8.03 -1.92 -2.57
C SER A 39 6.93 -2.37 -3.54
N HIS A 40 6.73 -1.60 -4.60
CA HIS A 40 5.70 -1.89 -5.60
C HIS A 40 6.14 -1.40 -6.99
N SER A 41 5.59 -1.99 -8.05
CA SER A 41 5.68 -1.41 -9.38
C SER A 41 4.61 -0.33 -9.55
N SER A 42 4.90 0.72 -10.31
CA SER A 42 3.89 1.72 -10.71
C SER A 42 2.67 1.10 -11.40
N LYS A 43 2.83 -0.07 -12.02
CA LYS A 43 1.73 -0.86 -12.62
C LYS A 43 0.75 -1.40 -11.58
N ASP A 44 1.19 -1.59 -10.34
CA ASP A 44 0.40 -2.18 -9.25
C ASP A 44 -0.22 -1.11 -8.33
N ALA A 45 -0.10 0.18 -8.69
CA ALA A 45 -0.54 1.30 -7.86
C ALA A 45 -2.04 1.23 -7.51
N GLU A 46 -2.87 0.64 -8.38
CA GLU A 46 -4.31 0.46 -8.13
C GLU A 46 -4.61 -0.49 -6.96
N TYR A 47 -3.69 -1.41 -6.62
CA TYR A 47 -3.86 -2.40 -5.55
C TYR A 47 -3.36 -1.92 -4.19
N LEU A 48 -2.47 -0.92 -4.18
CA LEU A 48 -1.81 -0.43 -2.97
C LEU A 48 -2.74 -0.13 -1.79
N PRO A 49 -3.89 0.57 -1.96
CA PRO A 49 -4.77 0.86 -0.83
C PRO A 49 -5.23 -0.40 -0.09
N GLY A 50 -5.55 -1.44 -0.84
CA GLY A 50 -6.02 -2.73 -0.32
C GLY A 50 -4.89 -3.50 0.35
N VAL A 51 -3.70 -3.55 -0.27
CA VAL A 51 -2.53 -4.21 0.30
C VAL A 51 -2.08 -3.54 1.60
N ILE A 52 -1.99 -2.21 1.62
CA ILE A 52 -1.63 -1.44 2.82
C ILE A 52 -2.64 -1.73 3.93
N LYS A 53 -3.94 -1.64 3.63
CA LYS A 53 -4.98 -1.90 4.63
C LYS A 53 -4.96 -3.34 5.15
N LEU A 54 -4.69 -4.32 4.28
CA LEU A 54 -4.56 -5.71 4.67
C LEU A 54 -3.40 -5.87 5.66
N LEU A 55 -2.22 -5.37 5.33
CA LEU A 55 -1.04 -5.44 6.20
C LEU A 55 -1.28 -4.73 7.54
N GLU A 56 -1.86 -3.54 7.52
CA GLU A 56 -2.21 -2.79 8.74
C GLU A 56 -3.23 -3.54 9.61
N ASN A 57 -4.22 -4.23 9.01
CA ASN A 57 -5.15 -5.07 9.75
C ASN A 57 -4.45 -6.27 10.42
N HIS A 58 -3.29 -6.67 9.91
CA HIS A 58 -2.43 -7.68 10.51
C HIS A 58 -1.38 -7.10 11.48
N GLY A 59 -1.49 -5.80 11.82
CA GLY A 59 -0.66 -5.13 12.82
C GLY A 59 0.62 -4.51 12.28
N ALA A 60 0.83 -4.51 10.96
CA ALA A 60 1.98 -3.85 10.35
C ALA A 60 1.82 -2.33 10.30
N SER A 61 2.93 -1.60 10.46
CA SER A 61 3.01 -0.18 10.16
C SER A 61 3.77 0.01 8.84
N VAL A 62 3.02 0.25 7.76
CA VAL A 62 3.57 0.20 6.39
C VAL A 62 4.19 1.53 5.97
N TYR A 63 5.44 1.47 5.50
CA TYR A 63 6.08 2.47 4.65
C TYR A 63 6.02 1.99 3.19
N CYS A 64 5.31 2.74 2.35
CA CYS A 64 5.23 2.48 0.91
C CYS A 64 6.29 3.32 0.20
N ASP A 65 7.08 2.69 -0.66
CA ASP A 65 8.08 3.43 -1.42
C ASP A 65 7.40 4.41 -2.40
N LEU A 66 7.98 5.59 -2.58
CA LEU A 66 7.57 6.48 -3.65
C LEU A 66 8.18 5.91 -4.92
N ALA A 67 7.37 5.27 -5.76
CA ALA A 67 7.79 4.66 -7.03
C ALA A 67 8.82 5.57 -7.71
N ASP A 68 9.96 4.98 -8.06
CA ASP A 68 11.14 5.61 -8.66
C ASP A 68 10.81 6.98 -9.25
N LYS A 69 11.01 8.05 -8.46
CA LYS A 69 11.29 9.32 -9.10
C LYS A 69 12.56 9.03 -9.89
N PRO A 70 12.57 9.17 -11.23
CA PRO A 70 13.84 9.09 -11.95
C PRO A 70 14.77 10.03 -11.21
N ALA A 71 15.93 9.53 -10.80
CA ALA A 71 16.92 10.34 -10.11
C ALA A 71 17.13 11.58 -10.98
N THR A 72 16.57 12.73 -10.57
CA THR A 72 16.92 14.00 -11.17
C THR A 72 18.32 14.26 -10.67
N GLU A 73 19.29 13.86 -11.49
CA GLU A 73 20.68 14.28 -11.37
C GLU A 73 20.67 15.79 -11.10
N SER A 74 21.23 16.18 -9.96
CA SER A 74 21.47 17.58 -9.58
C SER A 74 22.89 17.68 -9.07
#